data_AF-A0AAN1PT41-F1
#
_entry.id   AF-A0AAN1PT41-F1
#
_cell.length_a   1.000
_cell.length_b   1.000
_cell.length_c   1.000
_cell.angle_alpha   90.00
_cell.angle_beta   90.00
_cell.angle_gamma   90.00
#
_symmetry.space_group_name_H-M   'P 1'
#
loop_
_entity.id
_entity.type
_entity.pdbx_description
1 polymer ?
#
loop_
_entity_poly.entity_id
_entity_poly.type
_entity_poly.pdbx_seq_one_letter_code
_entity_poly.pdbx_strand_id
1 'polypeptide(L)'
;MSLGGKFEKLAGEPIKTKAYVKSISDGDEIVRGGTACNAPFKLGPTVRLVIEAENTVDVIVISGLCQTYDDTQGRPHGIAIQEYDVIGVKSGMHYRAFYKNFTDKLLIVDVPGATSRDVTIFEHTQLTAPVYPLDKNATFNI
;
A
#
# COMPACT_ATOMS: atom_id res chain seq x y z
N MET A 1 -5.20 -6.78 19.03
CA MET A 1 -5.63 -7.17 17.67
C MET A 1 -4.41 -7.61 16.86
N SER A 2 -4.61 -8.25 15.70
CA SER A 2 -3.53 -8.60 14.75
C SER A 2 -3.77 -7.90 13.42
N LEU A 3 -2.86 -6.99 13.06
CA LEU A 3 -2.97 -6.07 11.93
C LEU A 3 -2.04 -6.48 10.77
N GLY A 4 -2.54 -6.48 9.54
CA GLY A 4 -1.76 -6.83 8.35
C GLY A 4 -1.28 -8.31 8.33
N GLY A 5 -0.42 -8.66 7.37
CA GLY A 5 0.29 -9.96 7.33
C GLY A 5 -0.58 -11.20 7.16
N LYS A 6 -1.81 -11.08 6.64
CA LYS A 6 -2.77 -12.21 6.56
C LYS A 6 -2.77 -12.99 5.25
N PHE A 7 -2.24 -12.41 4.17
CA PHE A 7 -2.40 -12.96 2.82
C PHE A 7 -1.20 -13.78 2.36
N GLU A 8 0.01 -13.33 2.68
CA GLU A 8 1.23 -13.99 2.25
C GLU A 8 2.28 -13.95 3.36
N LYS A 9 3.09 -14.99 3.44
CA LYS A 9 4.17 -15.10 4.43
C LYS A 9 5.35 -14.17 4.10
N LEU A 10 5.60 -13.90 2.81
CA LEU A 10 6.70 -13.04 2.37
C LEU A 10 6.54 -11.59 2.87
N ALA A 11 5.31 -11.11 3.06
CA ALA A 11 5.04 -9.78 3.61
C ALA A 11 5.27 -9.67 5.14
N GLY A 12 5.64 -10.77 5.79
CA GLY A 12 5.86 -10.83 7.23
C GLY A 12 4.61 -11.15 8.05
N GLU A 13 4.83 -11.34 9.35
CA GLU A 13 3.78 -11.73 10.30
C GLU A 13 2.88 -10.54 10.68
N PRO A 14 1.61 -10.79 11.02
CA PRO A 14 0.72 -9.76 11.54
C PRO A 14 1.29 -9.04 12.77
N ILE A 15 1.13 -7.72 12.80
CA ILE A 15 1.53 -6.89 13.94
C ILE A 15 0.50 -7.05 15.06
N LYS A 16 0.95 -7.57 16.21
CA LYS A 16 0.14 -7.66 17.43
C LYS A 16 0.21 -6.34 18.19
N THR A 17 -0.90 -5.61 18.24
CA THR A 17 -0.95 -4.31 18.92
C THR A 17 -2.35 -4.01 19.47
N LYS A 18 -2.45 -2.95 20.26
CA LYS A 18 -3.70 -2.30 20.64
C LYS A 18 -3.82 -0.98 19.88
N ALA A 19 -5.05 -0.57 19.60
CA ALA A 19 -5.31 0.68 18.91
C ALA A 19 -6.68 1.21 19.30
N TYR A 20 -6.78 2.54 19.32
CA TYR A 20 -8.02 3.25 19.47
C TYR A 20 -8.72 3.38 18.11
N VAL A 21 -10.00 3.04 18.04
CA VAL A 21 -10.83 3.25 16.84
C VAL A 21 -11.27 4.70 16.82
N LYS A 22 -10.66 5.51 15.95
CA LYS A 22 -10.91 6.95 15.87
C LYS A 22 -12.10 7.29 14.99
N SER A 23 -12.30 6.56 13.90
CA SER A 23 -13.50 6.71 13.05
C SER A 23 -13.74 5.48 12.19
N ILE A 24 -14.99 5.32 11.75
CA ILE A 24 -15.46 4.23 10.88
C ILE A 24 -16.23 4.87 9.71
N SER A 25 -16.08 4.32 8.51
CA SER A 25 -16.82 4.72 7.30
C SER A 25 -17.22 3.48 6.49
N ASP A 26 -18.24 3.61 5.66
CA ASP A 26 -18.69 2.62 4.67
C ASP A 26 -17.78 2.53 3.43
N GLY A 27 -16.87 3.50 3.25
CA GLY A 27 -15.81 3.47 2.24
C GLY A 27 -16.25 3.83 0.83
N ASP A 28 -17.38 4.52 0.69
CA ASP A 28 -17.91 4.98 -0.59
C ASP A 28 -17.32 6.33 -0.98
N GLU A 29 -16.44 6.33 -1.99
CA GLU A 29 -15.67 7.52 -2.32
C GLU A 29 -15.52 7.77 -3.82
N ILE A 30 -15.20 9.02 -4.15
CA ILE A 30 -14.82 9.45 -5.50
C ILE A 30 -13.38 9.96 -5.46
N VAL A 31 -12.53 9.39 -6.31
CA VAL A 31 -11.14 9.85 -6.48
C VAL A 31 -11.16 11.29 -7.01
N ARG A 32 -10.44 12.20 -6.37
CA ARG A 32 -10.43 13.64 -6.67
C ARG A 32 -9.18 14.09 -7.43
N GLY A 33 -8.18 13.22 -7.58
CA GLY A 33 -6.97 13.55 -8.30
C GLY A 33 -6.18 12.35 -8.79
N GLY A 34 -4.97 12.63 -9.29
CA GLY A 34 -4.11 11.58 -9.85
C GLY A 34 -4.68 10.96 -11.12
N THR A 35 -4.29 9.72 -11.41
CA THR A 35 -4.59 9.07 -12.70
C THR A 35 -6.00 8.50 -12.81
N ALA A 36 -6.78 8.51 -11.73
CA ALA A 36 -8.13 7.94 -11.69
C ALA A 36 -9.19 8.98 -11.26
N CYS A 37 -8.94 10.27 -11.52
CA CYS A 37 -9.86 11.35 -11.14
C CYS A 37 -11.29 11.09 -11.64
N ASN A 38 -12.27 11.34 -10.75
CA ASN A 38 -13.70 11.06 -10.90
C ASN A 38 -14.09 9.58 -10.92
N ALA A 39 -13.17 8.64 -10.72
CA ALA A 39 -13.51 7.23 -10.62
C ALA A 39 -14.17 6.92 -9.26
N PRO A 40 -15.26 6.13 -9.23
CA PRO A 40 -15.84 5.66 -7.99
C PRO A 40 -14.98 4.55 -7.36
N PHE A 41 -14.74 4.67 -6.06
CA PHE A 41 -13.96 3.73 -5.27
C PHE A 41 -14.81 3.17 -4.13
N LYS A 42 -14.84 1.84 -4.04
CA LYS A 42 -15.54 1.08 -3.01
C LYS A 42 -14.49 0.44 -2.10
N LEU A 43 -14.12 1.16 -1.05
CA LEU A 43 -13.18 0.65 -0.03
C LEU A 43 -13.84 -0.41 0.87
N GLY A 44 -15.18 -0.44 0.89
CA GLY A 44 -15.97 -1.19 1.86
C GLY A 44 -15.80 -0.63 3.28
N PRO A 45 -16.38 -1.28 4.31
CA PRO A 45 -16.14 -0.91 5.71
C PRO A 45 -14.66 -0.63 5.97
N THR A 46 -14.40 0.59 6.43
CA THR A 46 -13.05 1.12 6.64
C THR A 46 -12.96 1.78 8.01
N VAL A 47 -11.79 1.68 8.63
CA VAL A 47 -11.55 2.14 10.00
C VAL A 47 -10.22 2.87 10.08
N ARG A 48 -10.22 4.03 10.74
CA ARG A 48 -9.00 4.72 11.19
C ARG A 48 -8.65 4.27 12.61
N LEU A 49 -7.48 3.66 12.74
CA LEU A 49 -6.91 3.20 14.00
C LEU A 49 -5.76 4.10 14.42
N VAL A 50 -5.73 4.53 15.68
CA VAL A 50 -4.57 5.17 16.31
C VAL A 50 -3.83 4.12 17.13
N ILE A 51 -2.62 3.76 16.73
CA ILE A 51 -1.85 2.69 17.37
C ILE A 51 -1.36 3.15 18.75
N GLU A 52 -1.74 2.43 19.82
CA GLU A 52 -1.48 2.86 21.21
C GLU A 52 0.01 2.95 21.54
N ALA A 53 0.82 2.03 21.00
CA ALA A 53 2.25 1.96 21.29
C ALA A 53 3.01 3.23 20.89
N GLU A 54 2.57 3.89 19.81
CA GLU A 54 3.19 5.10 19.28
C GLU A 54 2.36 6.35 19.56
N ASN A 55 1.03 6.19 19.74
CA ASN A 55 0.00 7.23 19.88
C ASN A 55 0.02 8.36 18.83
N THR A 56 0.82 8.19 17.77
CA THR A 56 1.11 9.16 16.71
C THR A 56 0.95 8.53 15.32
N VAL A 57 0.74 7.21 15.25
CA VAL A 57 0.57 6.48 13.99
C VAL A 57 -0.89 6.19 13.75
N ASP A 58 -1.43 6.77 12.68
CA ASP A 58 -2.72 6.42 12.11
C ASP A 58 -2.57 5.30 11.09
N VAL A 59 -3.42 4.29 11.19
CA VAL A 59 -3.55 3.22 10.20
C VAL A 59 -4.97 3.18 9.68
N ILE A 60 -5.11 3.27 8.36
CA ILE A 60 -6.38 3.01 7.67
C ILE A 60 -6.47 1.52 7.34
N VAL A 61 -7.50 0.87 7.86
CA VAL A 61 -7.84 -0.52 7.55
C VAL A 61 -9.07 -0.51 6.66
N ILE A 62 -8.91 -1.00 5.43
CA ILE A 62 -9.99 -1.18 4.47
C ILE A 62 -10.35 -2.66 4.34
N SER A 63 -11.60 -2.96 3.99
CA SER A 63 -12.08 -4.32 3.73
C SER A 63 -12.06 -4.70 2.23
N GLY A 64 -12.08 -3.71 1.35
CA GLY A 64 -12.01 -3.87 -0.10
C GLY A 64 -10.58 -3.92 -0.64
N LEU A 65 -10.48 -4.23 -1.93
CA LEU A 65 -9.23 -4.22 -2.69
C LEU A 65 -9.18 -2.96 -3.55
N CYS A 66 -8.27 -2.05 -3.25
CA CYS A 66 -8.08 -0.84 -4.03
C CYS A 66 -6.61 -0.42 -4.11
N GLN A 67 -6.23 0.23 -5.22
CA GLN A 67 -4.93 0.88 -5.34
C GLN A 67 -4.99 2.28 -4.74
N THR A 68 -3.89 2.75 -4.17
CA THR A 68 -3.80 4.14 -3.70
C THR A 68 -3.51 5.07 -4.88
N TYR A 69 -4.54 5.80 -5.33
CA TYR A 69 -4.47 6.81 -6.40
C TYR A 69 -4.32 8.23 -5.84
N ASP A 70 -5.02 8.54 -4.75
CA ASP A 70 -5.02 9.81 -4.05
C ASP A 70 -5.30 9.59 -2.54
N ASP A 71 -5.71 10.65 -1.82
CA ASP A 71 -6.03 10.63 -0.39
C ASP A 71 -7.35 9.94 -0.02
N THR A 72 -8.06 9.33 -0.97
CA THR A 72 -9.38 8.74 -0.78
C THR A 72 -9.45 7.70 0.33
N GLN A 73 -8.36 7.00 0.64
CA GLN A 73 -8.33 6.07 1.78
C GLN A 73 -8.36 6.78 3.15
N GLY A 74 -7.75 7.97 3.27
CA GLY A 74 -7.70 8.73 4.52
C GLY A 74 -8.83 9.74 4.68
N ARG A 75 -9.29 10.34 3.58
CA ARG A 75 -10.25 11.44 3.56
C ARG A 75 -11.59 11.15 4.27
N PRO A 76 -12.23 9.97 4.15
CA PRO A 76 -13.44 9.63 4.93
C PRO A 76 -13.22 9.69 6.45
N HIS A 77 -11.96 9.59 6.89
CA HIS A 77 -11.57 9.55 8.29
C HIS A 77 -11.04 10.89 8.82
N GLY A 78 -11.23 11.97 8.07
CA GLY A 78 -10.77 13.31 8.43
C GLY A 78 -9.25 13.42 8.46
N ILE A 79 -8.54 12.63 7.65
CA ILE A 79 -7.09 12.77 7.47
C ILE A 79 -6.85 13.90 6.47
N ALA A 80 -6.16 14.95 6.93
CA ALA A 80 -5.50 15.91 6.07
C ALA A 80 -4.04 15.48 5.93
N ILE A 81 -3.66 14.97 4.75
CA ILE A 81 -2.34 14.36 4.54
C ILE A 81 -1.17 15.35 4.78
N GLN A 82 -1.43 16.65 4.67
CA GLN A 82 -0.48 17.73 4.89
C GLN A 82 -0.09 17.89 6.37
N GLU A 83 -0.84 17.29 7.29
CA GLU A 83 -0.56 17.33 8.74
C GLU A 83 0.38 16.20 9.19
N TYR A 84 0.83 15.34 8.28
CA TYR A 84 1.66 14.17 8.60
C TYR A 84 3.09 14.36 8.10
N ASP A 85 4.07 14.04 8.95
CA ASP A 85 5.49 14.05 8.58
C ASP A 85 5.82 12.97 7.54
N VAL A 86 5.14 11.83 7.61
CA VAL A 86 5.35 10.67 6.73
C VAL A 86 4.02 10.01 6.40
N ILE A 87 3.82 9.69 5.12
CA ILE A 87 2.65 8.96 4.64
C ILE A 87 3.12 7.68 3.95
N GLY A 88 2.71 6.53 4.48
CA GLY A 88 2.92 5.23 3.86
C GLY A 88 1.75 4.86 2.94
N VAL A 89 2.03 4.50 1.68
CA VAL A 89 1.00 4.03 0.72
C VAL A 89 1.45 2.75 0.04
N LYS A 90 0.50 1.82 -0.17
CA LYS A 90 0.76 0.60 -0.94
C LYS A 90 0.50 0.85 -2.43
N SER A 91 1.51 1.38 -3.14
CA SER A 91 1.39 1.66 -4.57
C SER A 91 2.74 1.63 -5.28
N GLY A 92 2.79 1.00 -6.47
CA GLY A 92 4.01 0.93 -7.27
C GLY A 92 4.27 2.17 -8.14
N MET A 93 3.19 2.85 -8.58
CA MET A 93 3.27 3.94 -9.55
C MET A 93 2.18 5.01 -9.39
N HIS A 94 0.91 4.62 -9.25
CA HIS A 94 -0.22 5.54 -9.38
C HIS A 94 -0.22 6.69 -8.37
N TYR A 95 0.22 6.43 -7.13
CA TYR A 95 0.25 7.43 -6.05
C TYR A 95 1.04 8.69 -6.44
N ARG A 96 2.07 8.57 -7.29
CA ARG A 96 2.95 9.70 -7.65
C ARG A 96 2.18 10.85 -8.28
N ALA A 97 1.14 10.57 -9.05
CA ALA A 97 0.39 11.61 -9.75
C ALA A 97 -0.33 12.58 -8.80
N PHE A 98 -0.71 12.10 -7.61
CA PHE A 98 -1.40 12.89 -6.59
C PHE A 98 -0.44 13.41 -5.52
N TYR A 99 0.30 12.52 -4.85
CA TYR A 99 1.08 12.84 -3.67
C TYR A 99 2.27 13.78 -3.94
N LYS A 100 2.80 13.80 -5.17
CA LYS A 100 3.89 14.74 -5.54
C LYS A 100 3.50 16.21 -5.36
N ASN A 101 2.21 16.52 -5.38
CA ASN A 101 1.72 17.90 -5.27
C ASN A 101 1.64 18.38 -3.82
N PHE A 102 1.79 17.47 -2.84
CA PHE A 102 1.57 17.75 -1.41
C PHE A 102 2.74 17.27 -0.53
N THR A 103 3.83 16.77 -1.13
CA THR A 103 4.97 16.21 -0.40
C THR A 103 6.27 16.74 -0.96
N ASP A 104 7.24 17.01 -0.09
CA ASP A 104 8.57 17.49 -0.51
C ASP A 104 9.39 16.40 -1.20
N LYS A 105 9.17 15.14 -0.81
CA LYS A 105 9.93 13.98 -1.29
C LYS A 105 9.03 12.77 -1.47
N LEU A 106 9.25 12.06 -2.57
CA LEU A 106 8.66 10.74 -2.81
C LEU A 106 9.76 9.69 -2.72
N LEU A 107 9.72 8.90 -1.65
CA LEU A 107 10.63 7.78 -1.43
C LEU A 107 9.97 6.48 -1.92
N ILE A 108 10.76 5.65 -2.60
CA ILE A 108 10.34 4.32 -3.03
C ILE A 108 11.01 3.33 -2.10
N VAL A 109 10.20 2.61 -1.32
CA VAL A 109 10.67 1.55 -0.44
C VAL A 109 10.24 0.23 -1.07
N ASP A 110 11.21 -0.63 -1.38
CA ASP A 110 10.93 -2.01 -1.74
C ASP A 110 10.92 -2.84 -0.47
N VAL A 111 9.82 -3.56 -0.25
CA VAL A 111 9.63 -4.42 0.92
C VAL A 111 9.30 -5.83 0.45
N PRO A 112 9.72 -6.87 1.19
CA PRO A 112 9.34 -8.24 0.88
C PRO A 112 7.82 -8.41 0.72
N GLY A 113 7.42 -9.18 -0.29
CA GLY A 113 6.02 -9.47 -0.59
C GLY A 113 5.79 -9.77 -2.07
N ALA A 114 4.55 -10.11 -2.43
CA ALA A 114 4.10 -10.55 -3.74
C ALA A 114 4.31 -9.53 -4.86
N THR A 115 4.60 -8.28 -4.49
CA THR A 115 4.89 -7.19 -5.44
C THR A 115 6.30 -6.63 -5.28
N SER A 116 7.22 -7.39 -4.65
CA SER A 116 8.64 -7.03 -4.60
C SER A 116 9.20 -6.85 -6.00
N ARG A 117 10.11 -5.88 -6.18
CA ARG A 117 10.84 -5.74 -7.45
C ARG A 117 12.02 -6.71 -7.55
N ASP A 118 12.47 -7.24 -6.41
CA ASP A 118 13.42 -8.34 -6.40
C ASP A 118 12.70 -9.65 -6.74
N VAL A 119 12.76 -10.05 -8.01
CA VAL A 119 12.15 -11.29 -8.50
C VAL A 119 12.88 -12.54 -8.00
N THR A 120 14.09 -12.41 -7.45
CA THR A 120 14.89 -13.56 -6.99
C THR A 120 14.36 -14.17 -5.69
N ILE A 121 13.49 -13.46 -4.96
CA ILE A 121 12.91 -13.93 -3.69
C ILE A 121 11.78 -14.95 -3.88
N PHE A 122 11.26 -15.08 -5.10
CA PHE A 122 10.15 -15.99 -5.40
C PHE A 122 10.66 -17.36 -5.82
N GLU A 123 9.90 -18.40 -5.48
CA GLU A 123 10.14 -19.75 -6.00
C GLU A 123 9.53 -19.88 -7.40
N HIS A 124 10.38 -20.05 -8.40
CA HIS A 124 9.96 -20.16 -9.81
C HIS A 124 9.94 -21.62 -10.27
N THR A 125 8.80 -22.29 -10.16
CA THR A 125 8.68 -23.74 -10.40
C THR A 125 8.37 -24.14 -11.84
N GLN A 126 8.05 -23.17 -12.72
CA GLN A 126 7.56 -23.43 -14.08
C GLN A 126 8.41 -22.76 -15.17
N LEU A 127 9.66 -22.39 -14.87
CA LEU A 127 10.56 -21.86 -15.89
C LEU A 127 10.96 -22.97 -16.86
N THR A 128 10.82 -22.71 -18.16
CA THR A 128 11.16 -23.66 -19.22
C THR A 128 12.52 -23.37 -19.87
N ALA A 129 13.16 -22.26 -19.52
CA ALA A 129 14.46 -21.83 -20.02
C ALA A 129 15.16 -20.92 -18.99
N PRO A 130 16.48 -20.71 -19.10
CA PRO A 130 17.21 -19.69 -18.32
C PRO A 130 16.62 -18.29 -18.49
N VAL A 131 16.34 -17.59 -17.39
CA VAL A 131 15.78 -16.23 -17.38
C VAL A 131 16.65 -15.31 -16.52
N TYR A 132 17.08 -14.16 -17.05
CA TYR A 132 17.75 -13.13 -16.26
C TYR A 132 16.73 -12.38 -15.38
N PRO A 133 17.00 -12.08 -14.10
CA PRO A 133 18.26 -12.26 -13.36
C PRO A 133 18.39 -13.58 -12.60
N LEU A 134 17.45 -14.52 -12.77
CA LEU A 134 17.36 -15.77 -12.00
C LEU A 134 18.46 -16.78 -12.38
N ASP A 135 18.84 -16.81 -13.66
CA ASP A 135 19.90 -17.66 -14.19
C ASP A 135 20.95 -16.82 -14.92
N LYS A 136 22.22 -16.99 -14.53
CA LYS A 136 23.37 -16.30 -15.12
C LYS A 136 23.69 -16.76 -16.54
N ASN A 137 23.18 -17.91 -16.96
CA ASN A 137 23.33 -18.45 -18.31
C ASN A 137 22.26 -17.95 -19.29
N ALA A 138 21.35 -17.07 -18.85
CA ALA A 138 20.36 -16.45 -19.73
C ALA A 138 21.05 -15.67 -20.86
N THR A 139 20.70 -15.98 -22.10
CA THR A 139 21.22 -15.33 -23.30
C THR A 139 20.09 -14.64 -24.06
N PHE A 140 20.41 -13.50 -24.69
CA PHE A 140 19.45 -12.70 -25.45
C PHE A 140 20.01 -12.41 -26.83
N ASN A 141 19.25 -12.72 -27.86
CA ASN A 141 19.55 -12.27 -29.22
C ASN A 141 18.93 -10.89 -29.37
N ILE A 142 19.78 -9.88 -29.63
CA ILE A 142 19.35 -8.51 -29.95
C ILE A 142 19.25 -8.38 -31.47
#